data_AF-A0A9P6K973-F1
#
_entry.id   AF-A0A9P6K973-F1
#
_cell.length_a   1.000
_cell.length_b   1.000
_cell.length_c   1.000
_cell.angle_alpha   90.00
_cell.angle_beta   90.00
_cell.angle_gamma   90.00
#
_symmetry.space_group_name_H-M   'P 1'
#
loop_
_entity.id
_entity.type
_entity.pdbx_description
1 polymer ?
#
loop_
_entity_poly.entity_id
_entity_poly.type
_entity_poly.pdbx_seq_one_letter_code
_entity_poly.pdbx_strand_id
1 'polypeptide(L)' 'DTSNNNILMIAAENGHQAVFELYANTFPRSVHMCNKQGWSPLTAAARHGAVQMVE' A
#
# COMPACT_ATOMS: atom_id res chain seq x y z
N ASP A 1 5.63 15.01 1.56
CA ASP A 1 5.50 13.91 2.53
C ASP A 1 6.90 13.40 2.89
N THR A 2 7.25 13.39 4.17
CA THR A 2 8.54 12.88 4.68
C THR A 2 8.60 11.36 4.74
N SER A 3 7.47 10.67 4.57
CA SER A 3 7.30 9.25 4.84
C SER A 3 7.79 8.33 3.72
N ASN A 4 8.06 8.85 2.51
CA ASN A 4 8.40 8.05 1.32
C ASN A 4 7.33 6.98 1.01
N ASN A 5 6.06 7.37 1.08
CA ASN A 5 4.95 6.49 0.80
C ASN A 5 4.91 6.16 -0.69
N ASN A 6 4.79 4.86 -0.99
CA ASN A 6 4.60 4.41 -2.36
C ASN A 6 3.11 4.50 -2.75
N ILE A 7 2.81 4.39 -4.04
CA ILE A 7 1.44 4.56 -4.52
C ILE A 7 0.49 3.48 -3.99
N LEU A 8 1.00 2.30 -3.66
CA LEU A 8 0.23 1.21 -3.07
C LEU A 8 -0.18 1.55 -1.64
N MET A 9 0.65 2.24 -0.87
CA MET A 9 0.30 2.75 0.46
C MET A 9 -0.81 3.78 0.36
N ILE A 10 -0.72 4.72 -0.57
CA ILE A 10 -1.76 5.75 -0.75
C ILE A 10 -3.07 5.10 -1.20
N ALA A 11 -3.01 4.16 -2.15
CA ALA A 11 -4.18 3.40 -2.58
C ALA A 11 -4.78 2.63 -1.40
N ALA A 12 -3.94 2.03 -0.56
CA ALA A 12 -4.36 1.28 0.62
C ALA A 12 -4.98 2.14 1.72
N GLU A 13 -4.38 3.28 2.03
CA GLU A 13 -4.92 4.25 2.99
C GLU A 13 -6.29 4.77 2.57
N ASN A 14 -6.55 4.85 1.26
CA ASN A 14 -7.83 5.32 0.71
C ASN A 14 -8.81 4.19 0.34
N GLY A 15 -8.44 2.91 0.52
CA GLY A 15 -9.28 1.77 0.12
C GLY A 15 -9.47 1.62 -1.40
N HIS A 16 -8.58 2.18 -2.22
CA HIS A 16 -8.64 2.10 -3.68
C HIS A 16 -8.11 0.75 -4.21
N GLN A 17 -8.89 -0.31 -4.03
CA GLN A 17 -8.52 -1.69 -4.39
C GLN A 17 -8.12 -1.86 -5.85
N ALA A 18 -8.88 -1.29 -6.79
CA ALA A 18 -8.56 -1.37 -8.22
C ALA A 18 -7.18 -0.75 -8.57
N VAL A 19 -6.82 0.36 -7.91
CA VAL A 19 -5.51 1.01 -8.12
C VAL A 19 -4.41 0.15 -7.50
N PHE A 20 -4.66 -0.43 -6.33
CA PHE A 20 -3.73 -1.32 -5.66
C PHE A 20 -3.42 -2.56 -6.52
N GLU A 21 -4.43 -3.25 -7.04
CA GLU A 21 -4.26 -4.42 -7.90
C GLU A 21 -3.54 -4.08 -9.21
N LEU A 22 -3.90 -2.97 -9.86
CA LEU A 22 -3.25 -2.54 -11.09
C LEU A 22 -1.76 -2.29 -10.87
N TYR A 23 -1.40 -1.57 -9.80
CA TYR A 23 -0.02 -1.23 -9.50
C TYR A 23 0.76 -2.41 -8.94
N ALA A 24 0.13 -3.31 -8.19
CA ALA A 24 0.74 -4.53 -7.69
C ALA A 24 1.10 -5.48 -8.85
N ASN A 25 0.21 -5.58 -9.85
CA ASN A 25 0.48 -6.34 -11.07
C ASN A 25 1.58 -5.71 -11.93
N THR A 26 1.60 -4.38 -12.02
CA THR A 26 2.61 -3.67 -12.83
C THR A 26 3.98 -3.64 -12.13
N PHE A 27 3.99 -3.50 -10.81
CA PHE A 27 5.19 -3.36 -9.99
C PHE A 27 5.11 -4.25 -8.74
N PRO A 28 5.27 -5.58 -8.89
CA PRO A 28 5.20 -6.52 -7.78
C PRO A 28 6.33 -6.33 -6.76
N ARG A 29 7.40 -5.63 -7.12
CA ARG A 29 8.45 -5.29 -6.15
C ARG A 29 8.00 -4.21 -5.15
N SER A 30 7.03 -3.38 -5.53
CA SER A 30 6.53 -2.27 -4.72
C SER A 30 5.65 -2.72 -3.56
N VAL A 31 5.00 -3.89 -3.64
CA VAL A 31 4.18 -4.44 -2.54
C VAL A 31 5.01 -4.82 -1.30
N HIS A 32 6.31 -5.04 -1.48
CA HIS A 32 7.23 -5.36 -0.37
C HIS A 32 8.09 -4.18 0.07
N MET A 33 8.01 -3.03 -0.61
CA MET A 33 8.84 -1.87 -0.25
C MET A 33 8.28 -1.19 0.99
N CYS A 34 9.15 -0.99 1.98
CA CYS A 34 8.83 -0.23 3.17
C CYS A 34 9.09 1.26 2.97
N ASN A 35 8.22 2.09 3.54
CA ASN A 35 8.40 3.53 3.63
C ASN A 35 9.47 3.87 4.70
N LYS A 36 9.77 5.15 4.93
CA LYS A 36 10.75 5.56 5.96
C LYS A 36 10.34 5.23 7.40
N GLN A 37 9.06 4.95 7.63
CA GLN A 37 8.54 4.50 8.92
C GLN A 37 8.59 2.96 9.07
N GLY A 38 9.11 2.25 8.06
CA GLY A 38 9.19 0.80 8.05
C GLY A 38 7.88 0.10 7.68
N TRP A 39 6.87 0.84 7.21
CA TRP A 39 5.58 0.27 6.83
C TRP A 39 5.60 -0.20 5.39
N SER A 40 5.09 -1.40 5.13
CA SER A 40 4.75 -1.86 3.78
C SER A 40 3.34 -1.40 3.41
N PRO A 41 2.94 -1.46 2.12
CA PRO A 41 1.58 -1.15 1.68
C PRO A 41 0.52 -1.95 2.44
N LEU A 42 0.78 -3.24 2.68
CA LEU A 42 -0.07 -4.11 3.49
C LEU A 42 -0.16 -3.65 4.95
N THR A 43 0.97 -3.20 5.52
CA THR A 43 0.99 -2.71 6.91
C THR A 43 0.23 -1.38 7.03
N ALA A 44 0.34 -0.52 6.02
CA ALA A 44 -0.42 0.72 5.92
C ALA A 44 -1.93 0.44 5.75
N ALA A 45 -2.30 -0.51 4.89
CA ALA A 45 -3.69 -0.97 4.71
C ALA A 45 -4.29 -1.43 6.04
N ALA A 46 -3.57 -2.30 6.77
CA ALA A 46 -4.00 -2.84 8.05
C ALA A 46 -4.18 -1.74 9.11
N ARG A 47 -3.26 -0.77 9.16
CA ARG A 47 -3.35 0.37 10.10
C ARG A 47 -4.58 1.24 9.85
N HIS A 48 -4.94 1.44 8.60
CA HIS A 48 -6.04 2.32 8.20
C HIS A 48 -7.40 1.60 8.12
N GLY A 49 -7.45 0.32 8.49
CA GLY A 49 -8.69 -0.46 8.45
C GLY A 49 -9.12 -0.86 7.04
N ALA A 50 -8.24 -0.75 6.05
CA ALA A 50 -8.44 -1.27 4.70
C ALA A 50 -8.21 -2.79 4.66
N VAL A 51 -8.91 -3.51 5.55
CA VAL A 51 -8.82 -4.98 5.69
C VAL A 51 -9.22 -5.68 4.39
N GLN A 52 -10.08 -5.07 3.57
CA GLN A 52 -10.49 -5.58 2.25
C GLN A 52 -9.34 -5.73 1.25
N MET A 53 -8.18 -5.09 1.47
CA MET A 53 -6.98 -5.31 0.63
C MET A 53 -6.07 -6.44 1.14
N VAL A 54 -6.35 -6.98 2.32
CA VAL A 54 -5.53 -7.97 3.03
C VAL A 54 -6.16 -9.38 2.93
N GLU A 55 -7.34 -9.52 2.34
CA GLU A 55 -7.97 -10.80 2.02
C GLU A 55 -7.37 -11.46 0.76
#